data_AF-A0AAW0B088-F1
#
_entry.id   AF-A0AAW0B088-F1
#
_cell.length_a   1.000
_cell.length_b   1.000
_cell.length_c   1.000
_cell.angle_alpha   90.00
_cell.angle_beta   90.00
_cell.angle_gamma   90.00
#
_symmetry.space_group_name_H-M   'P 1'
#
loop_
_entity.id
_entity.type
_entity.pdbx_description
1 polymer ?
#
loop_
_entity_poly.entity_id
_entity_poly.type
_entity_poly.pdbx_seq_one_letter_code
_entity_poly.pdbx_strand_id
1 'polypeptide(L)'
;MATPTTTREYYLPEISSYKNLKTRQVPLVPPKSSEVLVKIHAVTLNRRDLIIANGQHPVKCAAVTAYNALHGPVPLKSGDTVLVLGTGVFALQFAVASGVTVIATSSSDAKLAIAKKLGAKHLINYKNDPDWDKKVLEVTNGRGVDHVIEVGGPGTLEKSMSAVRYHGWIHTIGFVSGAGSGQENVIIQSIRKAFSIRGIQIGSVAQFEDMNRLIRANPDVTRPVIDKVFSFDEAKEAYAHLESQAHVGKVVIKVA
;
A
#
# COMPACT_ATOMS: atom_id res chain seq x y z
N MET A 1 11.71 15.50 31.19
CA MET A 1 12.91 14.66 31.03
C MET A 1 13.96 15.47 30.31
N ALA A 2 15.24 15.38 30.70
CA ALA A 2 16.32 15.99 29.94
C ALA A 2 16.46 15.32 28.56
N THR A 3 16.74 16.10 27.52
CA THR A 3 17.02 15.58 26.19
C THR A 3 18.32 14.76 26.23
N PRO A 4 18.35 13.52 25.71
CA PRO A 4 19.57 12.74 25.66
C PRO A 4 20.62 13.44 24.78
N THR A 5 21.90 13.16 25.04
CA THR A 5 23.03 13.71 24.27
C THR A 5 23.41 12.82 23.08
N THR A 6 22.93 11.59 23.05
CA THR A 6 23.22 10.60 22.00
C THR A 6 21.96 9.82 21.60
N THR A 7 21.98 9.23 20.41
CA THR A 7 20.95 8.32 19.92
C THR A 7 21.58 7.08 19.30
N ARG A 8 20.85 5.96 19.32
CA ARG A 8 21.17 4.78 18.51
C ARG A 8 20.49 4.94 17.15
N GLU A 9 21.18 4.56 16.09
CA GLU A 9 20.61 4.55 14.74
C GLU A 9 21.09 3.34 13.95
N TYR A 10 20.34 3.01 12.90
CA TYR A 10 20.82 2.13 11.85
C TYR A 10 21.55 2.92 10.79
N TYR A 11 22.58 2.33 10.21
CA TYR A 11 23.24 2.85 9.03
C TYR A 11 23.68 1.71 8.10
N LEU A 12 23.88 2.03 6.83
CA LEU A 12 24.41 1.13 5.82
C LEU A 12 25.85 1.57 5.52
N PRO A 13 26.88 0.81 5.95
CA PRO A 13 28.26 1.06 5.55
C PRO A 13 28.44 0.93 4.03
N GLU A 14 27.68 0.03 3.42
CA GLU A 14 27.65 -0.20 1.98
C GLU A 14 26.20 -0.38 1.53
N ILE A 15 25.77 0.44 0.56
CA ILE A 15 24.39 0.49 0.08
C ILE A 15 24.20 -0.50 -1.08
N SER A 16 24.19 -1.78 -0.75
CA SER A 16 23.96 -2.88 -1.71
C SER A 16 22.93 -3.90 -1.24
N SER A 17 22.72 -4.02 0.08
CA SER A 17 21.69 -4.88 0.67
C SER A 17 21.37 -4.47 2.10
N TYR A 18 20.15 -4.72 2.57
CA TYR A 18 19.78 -4.59 3.99
C TYR A 18 20.59 -5.51 4.89
N LYS A 19 21.22 -6.57 4.35
CA LYS A 19 22.13 -7.45 5.09
C LYS A 19 23.34 -6.69 5.66
N ASN A 20 23.71 -5.56 5.07
CA ASN A 20 24.81 -4.71 5.52
C ASN A 20 24.42 -3.77 6.67
N LEU A 21 23.15 -3.75 7.08
CA LEU A 21 22.68 -2.87 8.15
C LEU A 21 23.50 -3.08 9.43
N LYS A 22 23.99 -2.00 10.01
CA LYS A 22 24.68 -1.98 11.30
C LYS A 22 24.04 -0.93 12.19
N THR A 23 24.22 -1.07 13.49
CA THR A 23 23.82 -0.06 14.47
C THR A 23 25.04 0.71 14.93
N ARG A 24 24.85 1.98 15.29
CA ARG A 24 25.85 2.81 15.94
C ARG A 24 25.19 3.77 16.93
N GLN A 25 25.98 4.29 17.86
CA GLN A 25 25.57 5.38 18.73
C GLN A 25 26.21 6.67 18.23
N VAL A 26 25.41 7.71 18.07
CA VAL A 26 25.83 9.01 17.52
C VAL A 26 25.37 10.16 18.42
N PRO A 27 26.09 11.30 18.44
CA PRO A 27 25.61 12.51 19.11
C PRO A 27 24.29 13.00 18.51
N LEU A 28 23.40 13.52 19.35
CA LEU A 28 22.19 14.17 18.88
C LEU A 28 22.49 15.58 18.37
N VAL A 29 21.99 15.90 17.18
CA VAL A 29 22.07 17.24 16.59
C VAL A 29 20.85 18.05 17.04
N PRO A 30 21.03 19.22 17.69
CA PRO A 30 19.92 20.10 18.03
C PRO A 30 19.14 20.52 16.78
N PRO A 31 17.80 20.53 16.81
CA PRO A 31 17.00 20.95 15.67
C PRO A 31 17.21 22.44 15.36
N LYS A 32 17.14 22.82 14.08
CA LYS A 32 17.04 24.23 13.66
C LYS A 32 15.69 24.82 14.07
N SER A 33 15.53 26.14 13.89
CA SER A 33 14.29 26.87 14.20
C SER A 33 13.04 26.36 13.47
N SER A 34 13.20 25.65 12.35
CA SER A 34 12.12 25.06 11.55
C SER A 34 12.01 23.54 11.71
N GLU A 35 12.75 22.93 12.62
CA GLU A 35 12.84 21.48 12.79
C GLU A 35 12.34 21.09 14.19
N VAL A 36 11.87 19.85 14.31
CA VAL A 36 11.46 19.27 15.59
C VAL A 36 12.22 17.98 15.84
N LEU A 37 12.66 17.78 17.08
CA LEU A 37 13.27 16.53 17.51
C LEU A 37 12.17 15.59 18.03
N VAL A 38 12.03 14.41 17.42
CA VAL A 38 10.98 13.45 17.75
C VAL A 38 11.62 12.21 18.40
N LYS A 39 11.13 11.84 19.59
CA LYS A 39 11.45 10.54 20.19
C LYS A 39 10.69 9.43 19.46
N ILE A 40 11.40 8.63 18.67
CA ILE A 40 10.81 7.53 17.91
C ILE A 40 10.57 6.32 18.83
N HIS A 41 9.30 5.92 18.96
CA HIS A 41 8.92 4.71 19.72
C HIS A 41 8.91 3.45 18.87
N ALA A 42 8.48 3.58 17.62
CA ALA A 42 8.45 2.49 16.65
C ALA A 42 8.47 3.06 15.23
N VAL A 43 8.93 2.25 14.28
CA VAL A 43 8.88 2.53 12.85
C VAL A 43 8.25 1.35 12.13
N THR A 44 7.68 1.59 10.95
CA THR A 44 7.16 0.50 10.11
C THR A 44 7.98 0.37 8.85
N LEU A 45 8.32 -0.86 8.46
CA LEU A 45 8.95 -1.13 7.18
C LEU A 45 7.92 -1.11 6.05
N ASN A 46 8.37 -0.66 4.89
CA ASN A 46 7.67 -0.58 3.62
C ASN A 46 8.60 -1.10 2.53
N ARG A 47 8.05 -1.50 1.37
CA ARG A 47 8.86 -1.99 0.25
C ARG A 47 9.94 -0.99 -0.22
N ARG A 48 9.71 0.30 0.01
CA ARG A 48 10.69 1.36 -0.25
C ARG A 48 11.99 1.17 0.54
N ASP A 49 11.92 0.59 1.74
CA ASP A 49 13.09 0.44 2.61
C ASP A 49 14.03 -0.65 2.07
N LEU A 50 13.49 -1.72 1.46
CA LEU A 50 14.28 -2.71 0.71
C LEU A 50 14.97 -2.09 -0.50
N ILE A 51 14.23 -1.24 -1.23
CA ILE A 51 14.74 -0.56 -2.42
C ILE A 51 15.86 0.44 -2.05
N ILE A 52 15.70 1.19 -0.95
CA ILE A 52 16.75 2.07 -0.40
C ILE A 52 17.99 1.27 -0.02
N ALA A 53 17.80 0.14 0.65
CA ALA A 53 18.92 -0.70 1.05
C ALA A 53 19.71 -1.27 -0.15
N ASN A 54 19.07 -1.35 -1.31
CA ASN A 54 19.67 -1.79 -2.58
C ASN A 54 20.15 -0.62 -3.46
N GLY A 55 20.31 0.59 -2.91
CA GLY A 55 20.94 1.72 -3.60
C GLY A 55 20.02 2.58 -4.47
N GLN A 56 18.70 2.42 -4.33
CA GLN A 56 17.71 3.20 -5.08
C GLN A 56 16.99 4.22 -4.18
N HIS A 57 16.45 5.30 -4.75
CA HIS A 57 15.80 6.38 -3.98
C HIS A 57 14.28 6.51 -4.25
N PRO A 58 13.46 5.57 -3.77
CA PRO A 58 12.01 5.63 -3.93
C PRO A 58 11.36 6.56 -2.91
N VAL A 59 10.36 7.32 -3.36
CA VAL A 59 9.49 8.10 -2.49
C VAL A 59 8.14 7.38 -2.44
N LYS A 60 7.87 6.55 -1.42
CA LYS A 60 6.56 5.88 -1.25
C LYS A 60 6.17 5.79 0.23
N CYS A 61 4.94 6.19 0.55
CA CYS A 61 4.36 6.06 1.89
C CYS A 61 2.97 5.40 1.77
N ALA A 62 2.84 4.17 2.28
CA ALA A 62 1.73 3.28 1.93
C ALA A 62 0.34 3.88 2.20
N ALA A 63 0.15 4.51 3.37
CA ALA A 63 -1.16 5.04 3.77
C ALA A 63 -1.57 6.24 2.91
N VAL A 64 -0.77 7.31 2.87
CA VAL A 64 -1.14 8.52 2.11
C VAL A 64 -1.19 8.26 0.60
N THR A 65 -0.39 7.32 0.07
CA THR A 65 -0.50 6.85 -1.32
C THR A 65 -1.85 6.19 -1.58
N ALA A 66 -2.31 5.32 -0.69
CA ALA A 66 -3.64 4.72 -0.81
C ALA A 66 -4.76 5.77 -0.69
N TYR A 67 -4.62 6.73 0.23
CA TYR A 67 -5.59 7.82 0.36
C TYR A 67 -5.67 8.69 -0.91
N ASN A 68 -4.53 9.07 -1.50
CA ASN A 68 -4.50 9.83 -2.76
C ASN A 68 -5.13 9.07 -3.93
N ALA A 69 -4.99 7.75 -3.98
CA ALA A 69 -5.64 6.94 -5.00
C ALA A 69 -7.17 7.00 -4.87
N LEU A 70 -7.70 6.91 -3.65
CA LEU A 70 -9.14 6.85 -3.39
C LEU A 70 -9.82 8.24 -3.36
N HIS A 71 -9.08 9.27 -2.95
CA HIS A 71 -9.59 10.63 -2.72
C HIS A 71 -8.86 11.66 -3.59
N GLY A 72 -8.51 11.25 -4.80
CA GLY A 72 -7.88 12.11 -5.81
C GLY A 72 -8.87 13.08 -6.48
N PRO A 73 -8.63 13.46 -7.74
CA PRO A 73 -9.54 14.36 -8.49
C PRO A 73 -10.97 13.86 -8.59
N VAL A 74 -11.17 12.53 -8.58
CA VAL A 74 -12.48 11.89 -8.44
C VAL A 74 -12.45 11.05 -7.18
N PRO A 75 -12.95 11.60 -6.05
CA PRO A 75 -13.05 10.86 -4.80
C PRO A 75 -14.10 9.76 -4.87
N LEU A 76 -13.91 8.73 -4.04
CA LEU A 76 -14.93 7.73 -3.77
C LEU A 76 -16.26 8.38 -3.35
N LYS A 77 -17.36 7.79 -3.78
CA LYS A 77 -18.71 8.11 -3.30
C LYS A 77 -19.48 6.84 -2.94
N SER A 78 -20.50 7.03 -2.10
CA SER A 78 -21.41 5.95 -1.73
C SER A 78 -21.99 5.26 -2.97
N GLY A 79 -22.05 3.93 -2.93
CA GLY A 79 -22.46 3.08 -4.05
C GLY A 79 -21.32 2.67 -4.99
N ASP A 80 -20.13 3.28 -4.88
CA ASP A 80 -18.98 2.82 -5.67
C ASP A 80 -18.53 1.41 -5.27
N THR A 81 -17.92 0.71 -6.22
CA THR A 81 -17.19 -0.54 -6.00
C THR A 81 -15.71 -0.34 -6.28
N VAL A 82 -14.86 -0.77 -5.35
CA VAL A 82 -13.39 -0.67 -5.43
C VAL A 82 -12.77 -2.06 -5.48
N LEU A 83 -11.95 -2.29 -6.50
CA LEU A 83 -11.08 -3.46 -6.57
C LEU A 83 -9.71 -3.13 -5.97
N VAL A 84 -9.31 -3.85 -4.92
CA VAL A 84 -8.00 -3.72 -4.29
C VAL A 84 -7.17 -4.95 -4.61
N LEU A 85 -6.07 -4.75 -5.35
CA LEU A 85 -5.15 -5.83 -5.69
C LEU A 85 -4.11 -6.05 -4.59
N GLY A 86 -3.93 -7.31 -4.17
CA GLY A 86 -2.81 -7.75 -3.33
C GLY A 86 -2.73 -7.09 -1.95
N THR A 87 -1.59 -6.46 -1.64
CA THR A 87 -1.19 -6.04 -0.28
C THR A 87 -1.69 -4.65 0.13
N GLY A 88 -2.66 -4.08 -0.59
CA GLY A 88 -3.21 -2.73 -0.35
C GLY A 88 -4.10 -2.60 0.89
N VAL A 89 -3.67 -3.08 2.06
CA VAL A 89 -4.48 -3.09 3.30
C VAL A 89 -5.02 -1.70 3.66
N PHE A 90 -4.22 -0.64 3.53
CA PHE A 90 -4.72 0.73 3.76
C PHE A 90 -5.78 1.15 2.74
N ALA A 91 -5.63 0.77 1.46
CA ALA A 91 -6.64 1.07 0.45
C ALA A 91 -7.96 0.36 0.76
N LEU A 92 -7.90 -0.89 1.22
CA LEU A 92 -9.07 -1.62 1.70
C LEU A 92 -9.72 -0.91 2.90
N GLN A 93 -8.95 -0.58 3.94
CA GLN A 93 -9.48 0.04 5.15
C GLN A 93 -10.09 1.41 4.87
N PHE A 94 -9.45 2.23 4.03
CA PHE A 94 -9.95 3.55 3.67
C PHE A 94 -11.18 3.47 2.77
N ALA A 95 -11.25 2.50 1.85
CA ALA A 95 -12.44 2.29 1.05
C ALA A 95 -13.63 1.81 1.92
N VAL A 96 -13.41 0.85 2.82
CA VAL A 96 -14.45 0.41 3.78
C VAL A 96 -14.89 1.57 4.68
N ALA A 97 -13.95 2.37 5.21
CA ALA A 97 -14.27 3.55 6.00
C ALA A 97 -15.02 4.64 5.23
N SER A 98 -14.83 4.71 3.90
CA SER A 98 -15.62 5.58 3.00
C SER A 98 -17.02 5.01 2.67
N GLY A 99 -17.37 3.83 3.19
CA GLY A 99 -18.70 3.22 3.00
C GLY A 99 -18.94 2.62 1.61
N VAL A 100 -17.88 2.33 0.85
CA VAL A 100 -17.99 1.75 -0.50
C VAL A 100 -17.84 0.23 -0.49
N THR A 101 -18.27 -0.43 -1.56
CA THR A 101 -18.09 -1.89 -1.68
C THR A 101 -16.65 -2.21 -2.06
N VAL A 102 -15.99 -3.10 -1.32
CA VAL A 102 -14.61 -3.52 -1.63
C VAL A 102 -14.57 -4.97 -2.10
N ILE A 103 -13.89 -5.19 -3.23
CA ILE A 103 -13.47 -6.49 -3.75
C ILE A 103 -11.96 -6.60 -3.54
N ALA A 104 -11.50 -7.63 -2.83
CA ALA A 104 -10.08 -7.84 -2.54
C ALA A 104 -9.54 -9.07 -3.28
N THR A 105 -8.35 -8.95 -3.86
CA THR A 105 -7.64 -10.10 -4.46
C THR A 105 -6.38 -10.47 -3.68
N SER A 106 -6.07 -11.77 -3.61
CA SER A 106 -4.82 -12.25 -3.01
C SER A 106 -4.44 -13.63 -3.56
N SER A 107 -3.20 -14.06 -3.34
CA SER A 107 -2.76 -15.44 -3.60
C SER A 107 -2.92 -16.35 -2.38
N SER A 108 -3.46 -15.83 -1.28
CA SER A 108 -3.52 -16.51 0.01
C SER A 108 -4.90 -16.34 0.64
N ASP A 109 -5.56 -17.46 0.91
CA ASP A 109 -6.85 -17.48 1.60
C ASP A 109 -6.75 -16.93 3.02
N ALA A 110 -5.60 -17.12 3.69
CA ALA A 110 -5.36 -16.52 5.00
C ALA A 110 -5.36 -14.97 4.93
N LYS A 111 -4.76 -14.39 3.88
CA LYS A 111 -4.80 -12.94 3.66
C LYS A 111 -6.21 -12.46 3.30
N LEU A 112 -6.96 -13.23 2.52
CA LEU A 112 -8.36 -12.91 2.19
C LEU A 112 -9.27 -13.00 3.42
N ALA A 113 -9.05 -13.95 4.32
CA ALA A 113 -9.79 -14.04 5.58
C ALA A 113 -9.58 -12.78 6.44
N ILE A 114 -8.38 -12.22 6.45
CA ILE A 114 -8.08 -10.93 7.09
C ILE A 114 -8.79 -9.79 6.36
N ALA A 115 -8.73 -9.74 5.02
CA ALA A 115 -9.43 -8.74 4.22
C ALA A 115 -10.95 -8.73 4.49
N LYS A 116 -11.57 -9.92 4.62
CA LYS A 116 -12.99 -10.07 4.99
C LYS A 116 -13.29 -9.48 6.37
N LYS A 117 -12.45 -9.78 7.37
CA LYS A 117 -12.59 -9.20 8.73
C LYS A 117 -12.47 -7.68 8.74
N LEU A 118 -11.70 -7.11 7.80
CA LEU A 118 -11.56 -5.67 7.63
C LEU A 118 -12.68 -5.03 6.79
N GLY A 119 -13.66 -5.81 6.31
CA GLY A 119 -14.84 -5.30 5.62
C GLY A 119 -14.84 -5.48 4.10
N ALA A 120 -13.89 -6.22 3.50
CA ALA A 120 -14.04 -6.61 2.09
C ALA A 120 -15.27 -7.50 1.91
N LYS A 121 -16.14 -7.11 0.96
CA LYS A 121 -17.40 -7.80 0.67
C LYS A 121 -17.19 -9.02 -0.21
N HIS A 122 -16.30 -8.91 -1.20
CA HIS A 122 -15.96 -9.99 -2.12
C HIS A 122 -14.46 -10.28 -2.07
N LEU A 123 -14.11 -11.56 -2.19
CA LEU A 123 -12.75 -12.07 -2.06
C LEU A 123 -12.45 -12.94 -3.27
N ILE A 124 -11.28 -12.75 -3.89
CA ILE A 124 -10.88 -13.54 -5.06
C ILE A 124 -9.45 -14.04 -4.83
N ASN A 125 -9.27 -15.36 -4.82
CA ASN A 125 -7.94 -15.95 -4.79
C ASN A 125 -7.43 -16.15 -6.23
N TYR A 126 -6.52 -15.31 -6.69
CA TYR A 126 -6.09 -15.34 -8.09
C TYR A 126 -5.21 -16.55 -8.46
N LYS A 127 -4.84 -17.41 -7.50
CA LYS A 127 -4.25 -18.72 -7.81
C LYS A 127 -5.30 -19.76 -8.18
N ASN A 128 -6.49 -19.67 -7.57
CA ASN A 128 -7.60 -20.57 -7.84
C ASN A 128 -8.41 -20.06 -9.04
N ASP A 129 -8.57 -18.74 -9.13
CA ASP A 129 -9.27 -18.04 -10.20
C ASP A 129 -8.26 -17.15 -10.96
N PRO A 130 -7.43 -17.72 -11.85
CA PRO A 130 -6.46 -16.92 -12.60
C PRO A 130 -7.16 -15.81 -13.40
N ASP A 131 -8.36 -16.06 -13.92
CA ASP A 131 -9.24 -15.08 -14.59
C ASP A 131 -10.08 -14.26 -13.60
N TRP A 132 -9.41 -13.68 -12.62
CA TRP A 132 -10.03 -12.91 -11.55
C TRP A 132 -10.85 -11.71 -12.07
N ASP A 133 -10.54 -11.16 -13.25
CA ASP A 133 -11.30 -10.10 -13.89
C ASP A 133 -12.72 -10.54 -14.25
N LYS A 134 -12.87 -11.78 -14.72
CA LYS A 134 -14.20 -12.37 -14.98
C LYS A 134 -14.97 -12.55 -13.68
N LYS A 135 -14.30 -12.94 -12.59
CA LYS A 135 -14.91 -13.01 -11.24
C LYS A 135 -15.33 -11.65 -10.73
N VAL A 136 -14.55 -10.61 -10.98
CA VAL A 136 -14.96 -9.23 -10.66
C VAL A 136 -16.22 -8.85 -11.44
N LEU A 137 -16.30 -9.16 -12.73
CA LEU A 137 -17.50 -8.92 -13.53
C LEU A 137 -18.70 -9.72 -13.01
N GLU A 138 -18.52 -10.99 -12.67
CA GLU A 138 -19.57 -11.85 -12.09
C GLU A 138 -20.18 -11.21 -10.83
N VAL A 139 -19.36 -10.84 -9.83
CA VAL A 139 -19.85 -10.27 -8.57
C VAL A 139 -20.37 -8.83 -8.71
N THR A 140 -20.07 -8.17 -9.84
CA THR A 140 -20.59 -6.83 -10.17
C THR A 140 -21.71 -6.88 -11.23
N ASN A 141 -22.27 -8.06 -11.50
CA ASN A 141 -23.33 -8.26 -12.50
C ASN A 141 -22.98 -7.69 -13.89
N GLY A 142 -21.73 -7.89 -14.31
CA GLY A 142 -21.19 -7.44 -15.60
C GLY A 142 -20.82 -5.96 -15.68
N ARG A 143 -21.11 -5.15 -14.64
CA ARG A 143 -20.83 -3.70 -14.65
C ARG A 143 -19.33 -3.38 -14.59
N GLY A 144 -18.58 -4.15 -13.80
CA GLY A 144 -17.22 -3.80 -13.39
C GLY A 144 -17.17 -2.79 -12.25
N VAL A 145 -15.96 -2.48 -11.79
CA VAL A 145 -15.69 -1.62 -10.62
C VAL A 145 -15.46 -0.16 -11.00
N ASP A 146 -15.82 0.76 -10.11
CA ASP A 146 -15.62 2.19 -10.25
C ASP A 146 -14.14 2.57 -10.16
N HIS A 147 -13.41 1.94 -9.23
CA HIS A 147 -11.99 2.19 -9.00
C HIS A 147 -11.21 0.88 -8.89
N VAL A 148 -10.05 0.83 -9.54
CA VAL A 148 -9.04 -0.23 -9.36
C VAL A 148 -7.81 0.37 -8.69
N ILE A 149 -7.36 -0.26 -7.61
CA ILE A 149 -6.09 0.04 -6.94
C ILE A 149 -5.04 -0.92 -7.48
N GLU A 150 -4.31 -0.45 -8.49
CA GLU A 150 -3.41 -1.22 -9.31
C GLU A 150 -1.98 -1.16 -8.75
N VAL A 151 -1.49 -2.29 -8.23
CA VAL A 151 -0.17 -2.41 -7.62
C VAL A 151 0.76 -3.37 -8.35
N GLY A 152 0.22 -4.26 -9.19
CA GLY A 152 0.99 -5.25 -9.95
C GLY A 152 1.65 -4.63 -11.18
N GLY A 153 1.03 -3.59 -11.78
CA GLY A 153 1.57 -2.87 -12.93
C GLY A 153 1.34 -3.67 -14.22
N PRO A 154 2.31 -3.74 -15.15
CA PRO A 154 2.12 -4.39 -16.45
C PRO A 154 1.52 -5.80 -16.36
N GLY A 155 2.01 -6.65 -15.45
CA GLY A 155 1.52 -8.03 -15.30
C GLY A 155 0.05 -8.20 -14.85
N THR A 156 -0.63 -7.14 -14.41
CA THR A 156 -2.04 -7.17 -13.98
C THR A 156 -2.92 -6.14 -14.70
N LEU A 157 -2.31 -5.20 -15.42
CA LEU A 157 -3.01 -4.05 -16.00
C LEU A 157 -4.09 -4.46 -17.00
N GLU A 158 -3.83 -5.48 -17.82
CA GLU A 158 -4.82 -5.99 -18.78
C GLU A 158 -6.13 -6.41 -18.10
N LYS A 159 -6.02 -7.21 -17.05
CA LYS A 159 -7.16 -7.67 -16.27
C LYS A 159 -7.83 -6.54 -15.49
N SER A 160 -7.07 -5.54 -15.05
CA SER A 160 -7.63 -4.31 -14.47
C SER A 160 -8.46 -3.50 -15.47
N MET A 161 -8.02 -3.41 -16.73
CA MET A 161 -8.82 -2.81 -17.82
C MET A 161 -10.08 -3.63 -18.13
N SER A 162 -10.03 -4.96 -18.02
CA SER A 162 -11.20 -5.83 -18.15
C SER A 162 -12.17 -5.73 -16.98
N ALA A 163 -11.69 -5.50 -15.76
CA ALA A 163 -12.49 -5.44 -14.55
C ALA A 163 -13.11 -4.05 -14.27
N VAL A 164 -12.52 -2.97 -14.78
CA VAL A 164 -13.05 -1.61 -14.59
C VAL A 164 -14.34 -1.39 -15.39
N ARG A 165 -15.28 -0.64 -14.83
CA ARG A 165 -16.51 -0.25 -15.54
C ARG A 165 -16.23 0.76 -16.66
N TYR A 166 -17.25 0.99 -17.49
CA TYR A 166 -17.27 2.15 -18.38
C TYR A 166 -17.09 3.45 -17.59
N HIS A 167 -16.18 4.32 -18.01
CA HIS A 167 -15.81 5.57 -17.32
C HIS A 167 -15.26 5.38 -15.88
N GLY A 168 -14.74 4.21 -15.56
CA GLY A 168 -14.09 3.97 -14.27
C GLY A 168 -12.62 4.43 -14.25
N TRP A 169 -11.97 4.23 -13.11
CA TRP A 169 -10.62 4.70 -12.83
C TRP A 169 -9.69 3.56 -12.46
N ILE A 170 -8.50 3.55 -13.05
CA ILE A 170 -7.40 2.65 -12.67
C ILE A 170 -6.29 3.52 -12.08
N HIS A 171 -6.00 3.31 -10.79
CA HIS A 171 -4.98 4.05 -10.05
C HIS A 171 -3.71 3.23 -9.92
N THR A 172 -2.72 3.52 -10.75
CA THR A 172 -1.47 2.76 -10.86
C THR A 172 -0.44 3.27 -9.84
N ILE A 173 -0.13 2.44 -8.84
CA ILE A 173 0.77 2.77 -7.71
C ILE A 173 2.16 2.10 -7.86
N GLY A 174 2.20 0.92 -8.46
CA GLY A 174 3.41 0.11 -8.49
C GLY A 174 3.41 -0.96 -9.59
N PHE A 175 4.49 -1.73 -9.60
CA PHE A 175 4.78 -2.77 -10.59
C PHE A 175 5.23 -4.07 -9.89
N VAL A 176 4.48 -4.49 -8.85
CA VAL A 176 4.86 -5.60 -7.99
C VAL A 176 4.92 -6.94 -8.73
N SER A 177 4.13 -7.13 -9.79
CA SER A 177 4.11 -8.38 -10.55
C SER A 177 5.16 -8.45 -11.65
N GLY A 178 5.94 -7.39 -11.88
CA GLY A 178 6.98 -7.35 -12.90
C GLY A 178 6.45 -7.03 -14.30
N ALA A 179 7.16 -7.54 -15.32
CA ALA A 179 6.84 -7.29 -16.73
C ALA A 179 5.47 -7.88 -17.11
N GLY A 180 4.81 -7.20 -18.05
CA GLY A 180 3.52 -7.61 -18.59
C GLY A 180 3.65 -8.66 -19.68
N SER A 181 2.53 -9.06 -20.26
CA SER A 181 2.52 -9.87 -21.47
C SER A 181 3.08 -9.10 -22.68
N GLY A 182 3.16 -7.76 -22.58
CA GLY A 182 3.52 -6.88 -23.68
C GLY A 182 2.39 -6.72 -24.70
N GLN A 183 1.22 -7.30 -24.42
CA GLN A 183 0.03 -7.25 -25.27
C GLN A 183 -0.99 -6.22 -24.77
N GLU A 184 -0.68 -5.47 -23.72
CA GLU A 184 -1.59 -4.51 -23.11
C GLU A 184 -1.79 -3.28 -24.04
N ASN A 185 -2.85 -3.29 -24.85
CA ASN A 185 -3.21 -2.13 -25.67
C ASN A 185 -4.08 -1.14 -24.89
N VAL A 186 -3.45 -0.38 -24.01
CA VAL A 186 -4.12 0.62 -23.15
C VAL A 186 -4.92 1.63 -23.96
N ILE A 187 -4.42 2.05 -25.14
CA ILE A 187 -5.07 3.06 -25.98
C ILE A 187 -6.42 2.55 -26.49
N ILE A 188 -6.45 1.35 -27.07
CA ILE A 188 -7.70 0.79 -27.61
C ILE A 188 -8.67 0.45 -26.49
N GLN A 189 -8.18 -0.10 -25.37
CA GLN A 189 -9.05 -0.45 -24.24
C GLN A 189 -9.64 0.80 -23.56
N SER A 190 -8.85 1.87 -23.43
CA SER A 190 -9.35 3.12 -22.85
C SER A 190 -10.41 3.76 -23.73
N ILE A 191 -10.30 3.68 -25.07
CA ILE A 191 -11.36 4.13 -25.97
C ILE A 191 -12.62 3.26 -25.80
N ARG A 192 -12.47 1.93 -25.76
CA ARG A 192 -13.60 0.99 -25.69
C ARG A 192 -14.42 1.11 -24.41
N LYS A 193 -13.78 1.43 -23.28
CA LYS A 193 -14.45 1.57 -21.97
C LYS A 193 -14.49 3.00 -21.45
N ALA A 194 -13.89 3.96 -22.14
CA ALA A 194 -13.74 5.34 -21.68
C ALA A 194 -13.15 5.47 -20.26
N PHE A 195 -12.33 4.52 -19.81
CA PHE A 195 -11.72 4.59 -18.46
C PHE A 195 -10.56 5.58 -18.42
N SER A 196 -10.25 6.05 -17.21
CA SER A 196 -9.05 6.86 -16.93
C SER A 196 -7.98 6.05 -16.21
N ILE A 197 -6.72 6.19 -16.61
CA ILE A 197 -5.57 5.67 -15.84
C ILE A 197 -4.83 6.84 -15.21
N ARG A 198 -4.60 6.74 -13.91
CA ARG A 198 -3.87 7.75 -13.15
C ARG A 198 -2.68 7.12 -12.44
N GLY A 199 -1.48 7.59 -12.76
CA GLY A 199 -0.28 7.29 -11.98
C GLY A 199 -0.36 7.95 -10.60
N ILE A 200 -0.04 7.21 -9.55
CA ILE A 200 -0.07 7.70 -8.16
C ILE A 200 1.35 7.73 -7.60
N GLN A 201 1.77 8.93 -7.20
CA GLN A 201 3.03 9.16 -6.50
C GLN A 201 2.74 9.89 -5.18
N ILE A 202 2.86 9.17 -4.05
CA ILE A 202 2.57 9.67 -2.68
C ILE A 202 1.23 10.45 -2.65
N GLY A 203 1.13 11.51 -1.85
CA GLY A 203 0.01 12.42 -1.70
C GLY A 203 0.48 13.69 -0.99
N SER A 204 -0.32 14.75 -1.06
CA SER A 204 0.02 16.06 -0.49
C SER A 204 -0.09 16.08 1.04
N VAL A 205 0.41 17.15 1.68
CA VAL A 205 0.21 17.38 3.11
C VAL A 205 -1.27 17.49 3.45
N ALA A 206 -2.06 18.20 2.62
CA ALA A 206 -3.51 18.27 2.79
C ALA A 206 -4.16 16.88 2.76
N GLN A 207 -3.76 16.01 1.83
CA GLN A 207 -4.24 14.63 1.79
C GLN A 207 -3.80 13.82 3.02
N PHE A 208 -2.61 14.06 3.55
CA PHE A 208 -2.15 13.43 4.78
C PHE A 208 -2.99 13.86 6.00
N GLU A 209 -3.31 15.15 6.11
CA GLU A 209 -4.20 15.67 7.15
C GLU A 209 -5.60 15.09 7.03
N ASP A 210 -6.15 15.04 5.83
CA ASP A 210 -7.46 14.47 5.54
C ASP A 210 -7.53 12.97 5.84
N MET A 211 -6.49 12.22 5.46
CA MET A 211 -6.33 10.82 5.83
C MET A 211 -6.35 10.66 7.36
N ASN A 212 -5.63 11.51 8.10
CA ASN A 212 -5.64 11.46 9.57
C ASN A 212 -7.02 11.79 10.16
N ARG A 213 -7.81 12.69 9.52
CA ARG A 213 -9.21 12.93 9.92
C ARG A 213 -10.06 11.68 9.71
N LEU A 214 -9.95 11.02 8.56
CA LEU A 214 -10.67 9.77 8.26
C LEU A 214 -10.30 8.65 9.25
N ILE A 215 -9.02 8.52 9.59
CA ILE A 215 -8.54 7.55 10.58
C ILE A 215 -9.16 7.81 11.95
N ARG A 216 -9.14 9.06 12.43
CA ARG A 216 -9.72 9.44 13.73
C ARG A 216 -11.23 9.23 13.78
N ALA A 217 -11.92 9.42 12.67
CA ALA A 217 -13.37 9.21 12.58
C ALA A 217 -13.76 7.72 12.51
N ASN A 218 -12.86 6.84 12.06
CA ASN A 218 -13.15 5.41 11.85
C ASN A 218 -12.07 4.51 12.48
N PRO A 219 -11.76 4.65 13.78
CA PRO A 219 -10.63 3.96 14.40
C PRO A 219 -10.76 2.43 14.34
N ASP A 220 -11.98 1.90 14.45
CA ASP A 220 -12.23 0.45 14.46
C ASP A 220 -11.90 -0.22 13.13
N VAL A 221 -12.12 0.49 12.02
CA VAL A 221 -11.88 -0.02 10.66
C VAL A 221 -10.48 0.34 10.18
N THR A 222 -9.95 1.49 10.58
CA THR A 222 -8.72 2.07 10.00
C THR A 222 -7.45 1.83 10.83
N ARG A 223 -7.57 1.19 12.00
CA ARG A 223 -6.40 0.84 12.80
C ARG A 223 -5.42 0.01 11.97
N PRO A 224 -4.14 0.41 11.83
CA PRO A 224 -3.19 -0.33 11.00
C PRO A 224 -3.10 -1.79 11.43
N VAL A 225 -3.24 -2.70 10.47
CA VAL A 225 -3.00 -4.13 10.72
C VAL A 225 -1.50 -4.32 10.92
N ILE A 226 -1.10 -4.75 12.11
CA ILE A 226 0.29 -5.09 12.42
C ILE A 226 0.45 -6.60 12.25
N ASP A 227 1.40 -6.99 11.42
CA ASP A 227 1.73 -8.39 11.19
C ASP A 227 2.63 -8.94 12.30
N LYS A 228 3.78 -8.27 12.48
CA LYS A 228 4.79 -8.65 13.46
C LYS A 228 5.56 -7.42 13.94
N VAL A 229 5.88 -7.43 15.22
CA VAL A 229 6.75 -6.43 15.86
C VAL A 229 8.09 -7.10 16.15
N PHE A 230 9.16 -6.47 15.68
CA PHE A 230 10.55 -6.84 15.93
C PHE A 230 11.17 -5.82 16.90
N SER A 231 12.14 -6.26 17.69
CA SER A 231 12.95 -5.35 18.50
C SER A 231 13.93 -4.55 17.63
N PHE A 232 14.55 -3.53 18.22
CA PHE A 232 15.55 -2.71 17.53
C PHE A 232 16.73 -3.55 17.00
N ASP A 233 17.11 -4.60 17.71
CA ASP A 233 18.27 -5.41 17.31
C ASP A 233 17.93 -6.46 16.23
N GLU A 234 16.65 -6.71 15.96
CA GLU A 234 16.15 -7.67 14.96
C GLU A 234 15.80 -7.02 13.61
N ALA A 235 16.47 -5.91 13.27
CA ALA A 235 16.13 -5.17 12.06
C ALA A 235 16.34 -6.02 10.79
N LYS A 236 17.40 -6.83 10.70
CA LYS A 236 17.66 -7.63 9.50
C LYS A 236 16.59 -8.69 9.28
N GLU A 237 16.11 -9.30 10.36
CA GLU A 237 15.02 -10.26 10.39
C GLU A 237 13.70 -9.60 9.96
N ALA A 238 13.44 -8.37 10.42
CA ALA A 238 12.30 -7.59 9.98
C ALA A 238 12.33 -7.29 8.46
N TYR A 239 13.50 -6.93 7.92
CA TYR A 239 13.68 -6.73 6.48
C TYR A 239 13.51 -8.03 5.68
N ALA A 240 14.08 -9.15 6.14
CA ALA A 240 13.92 -10.45 5.50
C ALA A 240 12.44 -10.90 5.49
N HIS A 241 11.72 -10.67 6.58
CA HIS A 241 10.29 -10.95 6.67
C HIS A 241 9.47 -10.07 5.70
N LEU A 242 9.83 -8.80 5.56
CA LEU A 242 9.24 -7.92 4.54
C LEU A 242 9.54 -8.43 3.12
N GLU A 243 10.80 -8.78 2.82
CA GLU A 243 11.26 -9.25 1.51
C GLU A 243 10.54 -10.53 1.06
N SER A 244 10.28 -11.45 1.99
CA SER A 244 9.56 -12.70 1.72
C SER A 244 8.12 -12.51 1.20
N GLN A 245 7.53 -11.32 1.40
CA GLN A 245 6.12 -11.02 1.15
C GLN A 245 5.12 -11.94 1.88
N ALA A 246 5.57 -12.68 2.89
CA ALA A 246 4.70 -13.55 3.70
C ALA A 246 3.76 -12.75 4.63
N HIS A 247 4.21 -11.56 5.06
CA HIS A 247 3.48 -10.68 5.99
C HIS A 247 2.08 -10.27 5.52
N VAL A 248 1.19 -10.02 6.48
CA VAL A 248 -0.15 -9.44 6.30
C VAL A 248 -0.27 -8.15 7.11
N GLY A 249 -0.19 -7.01 6.44
CA GLY A 249 -0.19 -5.71 7.09
C GLY A 249 1.22 -5.17 7.29
N LYS A 250 1.47 -4.50 8.42
CA LYS A 250 2.70 -3.75 8.69
C LYS A 250 3.69 -4.56 9.51
N VAL A 251 4.93 -4.61 9.01
CA VAL A 251 6.10 -5.05 9.78
C VAL A 251 6.62 -3.85 10.58
N VAL A 252 6.70 -4.00 11.90
CA VAL A 252 7.06 -2.93 12.83
C VAL A 252 8.38 -3.25 13.50
N ILE A 253 9.23 -2.24 13.67
CA ILE A 253 10.41 -2.30 14.53
C ILE A 253 10.16 -1.36 15.71
N LYS A 254 10.19 -1.91 16.92
CA LYS A 254 10.13 -1.14 18.17
C LYS A 254 11.50 -0.53 18.45
N VAL A 255 11.54 0.77 18.72
CA VAL A 255 12.76 1.55 18.92
C VAL A 255 12.97 1.95 20.38
N ALA A 256 11.88 2.20 21.13
CA ALA A 256 11.91 2.56 22.55
C ALA A 256 10.78 1.87 23.34
#